data_AF-A0A954AMD3-F1
#
_entry.id   AF-A0A954AMD3-F1
#
_cell.length_a   1.000
_cell.length_b   1.000
_cell.length_c   1.000
_cell.angle_alpha   90.00
_cell.angle_beta   90.00
_cell.angle_gamma   90.00
#
_symmetry.space_group_name_H-M   'P 1'
#
loop_
_entity.id
_entity.type
_entity.pdbx_description
1 polymer ?
#
loop_
_entity_poly.entity_id
_entity_poly.type
_entity_poly.pdbx_seq_one_letter_code
_entity_poly.pdbx_strand_id
1 'polypeptide(L)'
;MNAPLAETAGESRAGSAIAWSTAENLHRALEQPGLQAVLIAPQAECAWRQELDAAIESGALQIPRTIWPEIGIDEFATWLERTVSPDAVSRDTRDALLSDLCDLLHLHESIGGTESFHVRVFTAAPSRYCGFHVDTVPPGVCPWGLFRAYNGPGPTWVEPRDVHSMRAFYDWLQMRDRIVREFEDPIARDRALVELDDRPSFLTSGDIRPAIPERVTAVFRQLDVRRHWSDHGPSEAWIHCSPMAGSPRLVINVSSAVPPRAHTIR
;
A
#
# COMPACT_ATOMS: atom_id res chain seq x y z
N MET A 1 -24.01 -6.14 -9.23
CA MET A 1 -23.42 -7.03 -10.25
C MET A 1 -22.41 -6.20 -11.04
N ASN A 2 -21.16 -6.16 -10.55
CA ASN A 2 -20.05 -5.51 -11.26
C ASN A 2 -19.31 -6.59 -12.05
N ALA A 3 -19.11 -6.34 -13.34
CA ALA A 3 -18.37 -7.24 -14.24
C ALA A 3 -16.95 -7.49 -13.71
N PRO A 4 -16.38 -8.69 -13.91
CA PRO A 4 -15.00 -8.94 -13.55
C PRO A 4 -14.11 -8.13 -14.50
N LEU A 5 -13.24 -7.30 -13.94
CA LEU A 5 -12.03 -6.84 -14.63
C LEU A 5 -11.12 -8.06 -14.83
N ALA A 6 -11.51 -8.95 -15.74
CA ALA A 6 -10.60 -9.87 -16.37
C ALA A 6 -9.82 -9.07 -17.42
N GLU A 7 -9.02 -8.10 -16.97
CA GLU A 7 -7.90 -7.62 -17.76
C GLU A 7 -6.91 -8.77 -17.78
N THR A 8 -6.82 -9.43 -18.94
CA THR A 8 -5.80 -10.43 -19.24
C THR A 8 -4.43 -9.89 -18.87
N ALA A 9 -3.73 -10.60 -17.97
CA ALA A 9 -2.36 -10.31 -17.60
C ALA A 9 -1.52 -10.14 -18.88
N GLY A 10 -1.12 -8.90 -19.19
CA GLY A 10 -0.35 -8.59 -20.40
C GLY A 10 -0.64 -7.23 -21.06
N GLU A 11 -1.79 -6.60 -20.83
CA GLU A 11 -2.09 -5.30 -21.46
C GLU A 11 -1.86 -4.12 -20.51
N SER A 12 -0.62 -3.62 -20.48
CA SER A 12 -0.42 -2.20 -20.14
C SER A 12 -1.04 -1.39 -21.27
N ARG A 13 -2.08 -0.60 -20.99
CA ARG A 13 -2.51 0.45 -21.93
C ARG A 13 -1.31 1.37 -22.12
N ALA A 14 -0.85 1.52 -23.36
CA ALA A 14 0.28 2.38 -23.68
C ALA A 14 0.09 3.76 -23.01
N GLY A 15 1.00 4.10 -22.08
CA GLY A 15 0.97 5.35 -21.31
C GLY A 15 0.29 5.31 -19.94
N SER A 16 -0.14 4.15 -19.43
CA SER A 16 -0.58 3.97 -18.04
C SER A 16 0.62 3.91 -17.09
N ALA A 17 0.55 4.59 -15.95
CA ALA A 17 1.57 4.47 -14.90
C ALA A 17 1.40 3.20 -14.04
N ILE A 18 0.35 2.42 -14.28
CA ILE A 18 0.11 1.11 -13.67
C ILE A 18 0.09 0.01 -14.72
N ALA A 19 0.71 -1.13 -14.40
CA ALA A 19 0.64 -2.36 -15.18
C ALA A 19 0.07 -3.51 -14.34
N TRP A 20 -0.58 -4.47 -14.98
CA TRP A 20 -0.92 -5.77 -14.37
C TRP A 20 0.14 -6.81 -14.74
N SER A 21 0.54 -7.65 -13.78
CA SER A 21 1.52 -8.71 -14.00
C SER A 21 1.24 -9.93 -13.14
N THR A 22 1.90 -11.03 -13.47
CA THR A 22 2.11 -12.16 -12.55
C THR A 22 3.35 -11.91 -11.69
N ALA A 23 3.47 -12.62 -10.57
CA ALA A 23 4.69 -12.59 -9.75
C ALA A 23 5.93 -13.03 -10.55
N GLU A 24 5.78 -14.02 -11.42
CA GLU A 24 6.86 -14.53 -12.30
C GLU A 24 7.40 -13.47 -13.27
N ASN A 25 6.53 -12.59 -13.77
CA ASN A 25 6.91 -11.53 -14.72
C ASN A 25 7.21 -10.19 -14.04
N LEU A 26 7.17 -10.13 -12.71
CA LEU A 26 7.26 -8.88 -11.96
C LEU A 26 8.53 -8.10 -12.28
N HIS A 27 9.70 -8.73 -12.27
CA HIS A 27 10.97 -8.05 -12.55
C HIS A 27 10.96 -7.33 -13.90
N ARG A 28 10.49 -8.01 -14.95
CA ARG A 28 10.36 -7.42 -16.29
C ARG A 28 9.36 -6.26 -16.30
N ALA A 29 8.27 -6.36 -15.54
CA ALA A 29 7.30 -5.28 -15.43
C ALA A 29 7.92 -4.05 -14.77
N LEU A 30 8.69 -4.22 -13.68
CA LEU A 30 9.32 -3.13 -12.93
C LEU A 30 10.38 -2.35 -13.73
N GLU A 31 10.93 -2.92 -14.79
CA GLU A 31 11.87 -2.26 -15.72
C GLU A 31 11.18 -1.24 -16.65
N GLN A 32 9.85 -1.21 -16.71
CA GLN A 32 9.12 -0.32 -17.61
C GLN A 32 9.32 1.17 -17.23
N PRO A 33 9.75 2.03 -18.17
CA PRO A 33 9.90 3.45 -17.93
C PRO A 33 8.58 4.11 -17.54
N GLY A 34 8.60 5.00 -16.55
CA GLY A 34 7.44 5.76 -16.11
C GLY A 34 6.41 4.99 -15.26
N LEU A 35 6.66 3.71 -14.98
CA LEU A 35 5.80 2.89 -14.14
C LEU A 35 5.86 3.32 -12.67
N GLN A 36 4.70 3.56 -12.07
CA GLN A 36 4.54 3.84 -10.64
C GLN A 36 4.07 2.62 -9.85
N ALA A 37 3.33 1.69 -10.45
CA ALA A 37 2.94 0.46 -9.76
C ALA A 37 2.70 -0.73 -10.69
N VAL A 38 2.92 -1.94 -10.17
CA VAL A 38 2.52 -3.21 -10.76
C VAL A 38 1.47 -3.84 -9.85
N LEU A 39 0.33 -4.20 -10.41
CA LEU A 39 -0.73 -4.93 -9.72
C LEU A 39 -0.60 -6.41 -10.01
N ILE A 40 -0.50 -7.22 -8.96
CA ILE A 40 -0.44 -8.67 -9.03
C ILE A 40 -1.77 -9.20 -8.49
N ALA A 41 -2.53 -9.85 -9.36
CA ALA A 41 -3.78 -10.49 -8.98
C ALA A 41 -3.52 -11.55 -7.90
N PRO A 42 -4.44 -11.71 -6.92
CA PRO A 42 -4.33 -12.81 -5.98
C PRO A 42 -4.35 -14.15 -6.73
N GLN A 43 -3.69 -15.16 -6.18
CA GLN A 43 -3.93 -16.53 -6.61
C GLN A 43 -5.41 -16.89 -6.36
N ALA A 44 -5.87 -17.99 -6.96
CA ALA A 44 -7.26 -18.46 -6.95
C ALA A 44 -7.98 -18.29 -5.59
N GLU A 45 -9.31 -18.23 -5.62
CA GLU A 45 -10.14 -17.96 -4.44
C GLU A 45 -9.73 -18.85 -3.25
N CYS A 46 -9.25 -18.22 -2.18
CA CYS A 46 -8.71 -18.94 -1.03
C CYS A 46 -9.85 -19.37 -0.11
N ALA A 47 -9.91 -20.66 0.21
CA ALA A 47 -10.94 -21.23 1.08
C ALA A 47 -10.99 -20.55 2.47
N TRP A 48 -9.87 -20.02 2.96
CA TRP A 48 -9.76 -19.32 4.25
C TRP A 48 -10.35 -17.91 4.25
N ARG A 49 -10.71 -17.36 3.09
CA ARG A 49 -11.12 -15.95 2.96
C ARG A 49 -12.35 -15.61 3.80
N GLN A 50 -13.42 -16.40 3.67
CA GLN A 50 -14.70 -16.08 4.32
C GLN A 50 -14.56 -16.05 5.85
N GLU A 51 -13.76 -16.95 6.40
CA GLU A 51 -13.47 -17.00 7.82
C GLU A 51 -12.64 -15.79 8.27
N LEU A 52 -11.62 -15.40 7.50
CA LEU A 52 -10.81 -14.22 7.78
C LEU A 52 -11.67 -12.94 7.76
N ASP A 53 -12.48 -12.76 6.71
CA ASP A 53 -13.34 -11.59 6.53
C ASP A 53 -14.29 -11.47 7.75
N ALA A 54 -14.94 -12.57 8.14
CA ALA A 54 -15.84 -12.61 9.30
C ALA A 54 -15.12 -12.29 10.62
N ALA A 55 -13.94 -12.84 10.85
CA ALA A 55 -13.16 -12.59 12.07
C ALA A 55 -12.71 -11.14 12.19
N ILE A 56 -12.37 -10.49 11.08
CA ILE A 56 -12.01 -9.07 11.06
C ILE A 56 -13.23 -8.18 11.30
N GLU A 57 -14.34 -8.45 10.61
CA GLU A 57 -15.58 -7.68 10.73
C GLU A 57 -16.19 -7.77 12.14
N SER A 58 -16.13 -8.95 12.77
CA SER A 58 -16.60 -9.14 14.14
C SER A 58 -15.62 -8.60 15.19
N GLY A 59 -14.40 -8.23 14.79
CA GLY A 59 -13.33 -7.83 15.70
C GLY A 59 -12.69 -8.97 16.49
N ALA A 60 -12.90 -10.23 16.09
CA ALA A 60 -12.21 -11.38 16.68
C ALA A 60 -10.72 -11.40 16.31
N LEU A 61 -10.38 -11.00 15.07
CA LEU A 61 -9.01 -10.78 14.63
C LEU A 61 -8.69 -9.29 14.61
N GLN A 62 -7.94 -8.83 15.62
CA GLN A 62 -7.47 -7.46 15.72
C GLN A 62 -5.95 -7.41 15.82
N ILE A 63 -5.31 -6.90 14.76
CA ILE A 63 -3.89 -6.55 14.81
C ILE A 63 -3.79 -5.05 15.09
N PRO A 64 -3.25 -4.62 16.24
CA PRO A 64 -3.06 -3.20 16.52
C PRO A 64 -2.13 -2.59 15.47
N ARG A 65 -2.21 -1.26 15.29
CA ARG A 65 -1.30 -0.58 14.34
C ARG A 65 0.15 -0.76 14.77
N THR A 66 0.83 -1.67 14.08
CA THR A 66 2.20 -2.08 14.40
C THR A 66 3.11 -1.62 13.27
N ILE A 67 4.20 -0.95 13.64
CA ILE A 67 5.22 -0.44 12.71
C ILE A 67 6.56 -1.01 13.20
N TRP A 68 7.19 -1.80 12.34
CA TRP A 68 8.53 -2.29 12.53
C TRP A 68 9.45 -1.48 11.61
N PRO A 69 10.32 -0.61 12.16
CA PRO A 69 11.20 0.19 11.34
C PRO A 69 12.25 -0.66 10.62
N GLU A 70 12.61 -1.78 11.23
CA GLU A 70 13.55 -2.77 10.74
C GLU A 70 13.15 -4.13 11.33
N ILE A 71 12.89 -5.13 10.49
CA ILE A 71 12.56 -6.51 10.90
C ILE A 71 13.00 -7.52 9.83
N GLY A 72 13.45 -8.70 10.25
CA GLY A 72 13.70 -9.85 9.37
C GLY A 72 12.50 -10.79 9.26
N ILE A 73 12.52 -11.71 8.28
CA ILE A 73 11.38 -12.61 8.02
C ILE A 73 11.08 -13.54 9.21
N ASP A 74 12.11 -14.16 9.80
CA ASP A 74 11.95 -15.07 10.95
C ASP A 74 11.39 -14.36 12.19
N GLU A 75 11.84 -13.13 12.43
CA GLU A 75 11.35 -12.30 13.53
C GLU A 75 9.90 -11.88 13.29
N PHE A 76 9.56 -11.50 12.05
CA PHE A 76 8.20 -11.17 11.65
C PHE A 76 7.26 -12.38 11.78
N ALA A 77 7.67 -13.57 11.33
CA ALA A 77 6.91 -14.80 11.48
C ALA A 77 6.66 -15.13 12.96
N THR A 78 7.70 -15.05 13.79
CA THR A 78 7.61 -15.26 15.24
C THR A 78 6.64 -14.26 15.91
N TRP A 79 6.68 -13.00 15.48
CA TRP A 79 5.76 -11.97 15.98
C TRP A 79 4.32 -12.23 15.54
N LEU A 80 4.10 -12.60 14.27
CA LEU A 80 2.78 -12.91 13.74
C LEU A 80 2.15 -14.10 14.46
N GLU A 81 2.90 -15.17 14.72
CA GLU A 81 2.40 -16.34 15.44
C GLU A 81 1.86 -15.99 16.84
N ARG A 82 2.48 -15.03 17.52
CA ARG A 82 2.05 -14.55 18.84
C ARG A 82 0.88 -13.56 18.76
N THR A 83 0.75 -12.86 17.65
CA THR A 83 -0.22 -11.76 17.47
C THR A 83 -1.54 -12.26 16.91
N VAL A 84 -1.51 -13.21 15.97
CA VAL A 84 -2.70 -13.83 15.40
C VAL A 84 -3.19 -14.91 16.36
N SER A 85 -4.17 -14.55 17.19
CA SER A 85 -4.74 -15.43 18.21
C SER A 85 -5.23 -16.76 17.59
N PRO A 86 -4.89 -17.92 18.19
CA PRO A 86 -5.42 -19.21 17.77
C PRO A 86 -6.95 -19.33 17.87
N ASP A 87 -7.58 -18.46 18.67
CA ASP A 87 -9.04 -18.46 18.87
C ASP A 87 -9.78 -17.52 17.90
N ALA A 88 -9.05 -16.70 17.12
CA ALA A 88 -9.66 -15.73 16.22
C ALA A 88 -10.18 -16.36 14.92
N VAL A 89 -9.49 -17.40 14.43
CA VAL A 89 -9.77 -18.13 13.19
C VAL A 89 -9.29 -19.57 13.36
N SER A 90 -9.76 -20.49 12.51
CA SER A 90 -9.28 -21.86 12.46
C SER A 90 -7.76 -21.93 12.24
N ARG A 91 -7.16 -23.05 12.64
CA ARG A 91 -5.73 -23.30 12.45
C ARG A 91 -5.34 -23.20 10.97
N ASP A 92 -6.13 -23.75 10.06
CA ASP A 92 -5.83 -23.75 8.63
C ASP A 92 -5.84 -22.32 8.06
N THR A 93 -6.82 -21.50 8.44
CA THR A 93 -6.87 -20.07 8.07
C THR A 93 -5.71 -19.29 8.67
N ARG A 94 -5.36 -19.56 9.94
CA ARG A 94 -4.21 -18.94 10.59
C ARG A 94 -2.92 -19.29 9.86
N ASP A 95 -2.63 -20.56 9.64
CA ASP A 95 -1.39 -21.02 9.03
C ASP A 95 -1.27 -20.49 7.59
N ALA A 96 -2.38 -20.44 6.83
CA ALA A 96 -2.40 -19.87 5.49
C ALA A 96 -2.19 -18.33 5.49
N LEU A 97 -2.79 -17.60 6.43
CA LEU A 97 -2.57 -16.16 6.58
C LEU A 97 -1.11 -15.84 6.95
N LEU A 98 -0.54 -16.60 7.88
CA LEU A 98 0.86 -16.45 8.30
C LEU A 98 1.80 -16.66 7.10
N SER A 99 1.60 -17.76 6.35
CA SER A 99 2.36 -18.04 5.13
C SER A 99 2.24 -16.89 4.14
N ASP A 100 1.03 -16.43 3.84
CA ASP A 100 0.80 -15.38 2.83
C ASP A 100 1.41 -14.03 3.23
N LEU A 101 1.40 -13.68 4.52
CA LEU A 101 2.07 -12.48 5.03
C LEU A 101 3.60 -12.58 4.91
N CYS A 102 4.19 -13.75 5.19
CA CYS A 102 5.61 -14.01 5.00
C CYS A 102 6.01 -14.03 3.52
N ASP A 103 5.16 -14.58 2.64
CA ASP A 103 5.37 -14.60 1.19
C ASP A 103 5.44 -13.19 0.60
N LEU A 104 4.75 -12.21 1.19
CA LEU A 104 4.90 -10.80 0.82
C LEU A 104 6.31 -10.27 1.14
N LEU A 105 6.90 -10.65 2.27
CA LEU A 105 8.29 -10.25 2.59
C LEU A 105 9.27 -10.93 1.65
N HIS A 106 9.10 -12.22 1.33
CA HIS A 106 9.92 -12.91 0.33
C HIS A 106 9.77 -12.31 -1.07
N LEU A 107 8.56 -11.91 -1.46
CA LEU A 107 8.35 -11.18 -2.71
C LEU A 107 9.11 -9.85 -2.69
N HIS A 108 9.06 -9.11 -1.59
CA HIS A 108 9.81 -7.86 -1.45
C HIS A 108 11.32 -8.08 -1.49
N GLU A 109 11.83 -9.11 -0.81
CA GLU A 109 13.22 -9.54 -0.83
C GLU A 109 13.70 -9.79 -2.25
N SER A 110 12.89 -10.52 -3.05
CA SER A 110 13.22 -10.81 -4.45
C SER A 110 13.40 -9.55 -5.29
N ILE A 111 12.60 -8.50 -5.04
CA ILE A 111 12.65 -7.23 -5.76
C ILE A 111 13.83 -6.37 -5.32
N GLY A 112 14.00 -6.22 -4.01
CA GLY A 112 14.91 -5.24 -3.41
C GLY A 112 16.27 -5.77 -3.00
N GLY A 113 16.48 -7.09 -2.95
CA GLY A 113 17.70 -7.71 -2.46
C GLY A 113 18.02 -7.39 -0.99
N THR A 114 16.99 -7.09 -0.18
CA THR A 114 17.14 -6.80 1.26
C THR A 114 16.54 -7.92 2.09
N GLU A 115 17.23 -8.27 3.17
CA GLU A 115 16.77 -9.23 4.20
C GLU A 115 16.08 -8.51 5.38
N SER A 116 15.99 -7.17 5.30
CA SER A 116 15.50 -6.31 6.38
C SER A 116 14.48 -5.31 5.85
N PHE A 117 13.32 -5.28 6.49
CA PHE A 117 12.11 -4.63 6.01
C PHE A 117 11.58 -3.60 7.00
N HIS A 118 11.01 -2.52 6.45
CA HIS A 118 10.10 -1.66 7.19
C HIS A 118 8.68 -2.19 6.95
N VAL A 119 8.02 -2.66 8.02
CA VAL A 119 6.69 -3.29 7.92
C VAL A 119 5.68 -2.50 8.71
N ARG A 120 4.55 -2.19 8.09
CA ARG A 120 3.35 -1.66 8.76
C ARG A 120 2.19 -2.61 8.52
N VAL A 121 1.64 -3.16 9.60
CA VAL A 121 0.54 -4.12 9.54
C VAL A 121 -0.50 -3.82 10.62
N PHE A 122 -1.78 -3.91 10.26
CA PHE A 122 -2.88 -3.58 11.16
C PHE A 122 -4.25 -4.03 10.66
N THR A 123 -5.17 -4.24 11.61
CA THR A 123 -6.60 -4.31 11.37
C THR A 123 -7.24 -2.98 11.77
N ALA A 124 -7.82 -2.24 10.83
CA ALA A 124 -8.56 -1.02 11.17
C ALA A 124 -9.60 -0.67 10.12
N ALA A 125 -10.64 0.05 10.56
CA ALA A 125 -11.52 0.74 9.63
C ALA A 125 -10.73 1.78 8.81
N PRO A 126 -11.04 1.94 7.51
CA PRO A 126 -10.53 3.04 6.71
C PRO A 126 -10.91 4.36 7.37
N SER A 127 -10.03 5.36 7.25
CA SER A 127 -10.26 6.67 7.84
C SER A 127 -9.72 7.76 6.94
N ARG A 128 -10.36 8.94 6.99
CA ARG A 128 -9.90 10.14 6.29
C ARG A 128 -8.54 10.62 6.75
N TYR A 129 -8.00 10.14 7.88
CA TYR A 129 -6.72 10.58 8.43
C TYR A 129 -5.49 10.31 7.55
N CYS A 130 -5.56 9.38 6.59
CA CYS A 130 -4.41 9.09 5.73
C CYS A 130 -4.34 9.94 4.45
N GLY A 131 -5.46 10.41 3.89
CA GLY A 131 -5.50 11.26 2.68
C GLY A 131 -4.67 10.73 1.50
N PHE A 132 -4.45 11.57 0.49
CA PHE A 132 -3.42 11.35 -0.51
C PHE A 132 -2.04 11.47 0.12
N HIS A 133 -1.10 10.62 -0.29
CA HIS A 133 0.30 10.70 0.11
C HIS A 133 1.19 10.00 -0.93
N VAL A 134 2.50 10.22 -0.77
CA VAL A 134 3.55 9.40 -1.37
C VAL A 134 4.27 8.70 -0.23
N ASP A 135 4.55 7.41 -0.39
CA ASP A 135 5.43 6.72 0.54
C ASP A 135 6.88 7.04 0.20
N THR A 136 7.69 7.17 1.24
CA THR A 136 9.12 7.49 1.11
C THR A 136 9.98 6.36 1.64
N VAL A 137 11.17 6.22 1.06
CA VAL A 137 12.20 5.29 1.51
C VAL A 137 13.52 5.99 1.85
N PRO A 138 14.36 5.41 2.73
CA PRO A 138 15.68 5.94 2.99
C PRO A 138 16.55 6.03 1.72
N PRO A 139 17.58 6.89 1.71
CA PRO A 139 18.49 7.00 0.58
C PRO A 139 19.20 5.68 0.26
N GLY A 140 19.22 5.32 -1.03
CA GLY A 140 20.01 4.19 -1.53
C GLY A 140 19.41 2.80 -1.30
N VAL A 141 18.14 2.71 -0.87
CA VAL A 141 17.41 1.44 -0.79
C VAL A 141 16.58 1.20 -2.05
N CYS A 142 15.99 0.01 -2.20
CA CYS A 142 15.09 -0.30 -3.30
C CYS A 142 13.87 0.65 -3.27
N PRO A 143 13.51 1.32 -4.38
CA PRO A 143 12.40 2.28 -4.41
C PRO A 143 11.04 1.60 -4.61
N TRP A 144 10.93 0.28 -4.42
CA TRP A 144 9.68 -0.46 -4.59
C TRP A 144 9.21 -0.97 -3.25
N GLY A 145 7.98 -0.61 -2.87
CA GLY A 145 7.27 -1.16 -1.73
C GLY A 145 6.17 -2.12 -2.16
N LEU A 146 5.60 -2.83 -1.19
CA LEU A 146 4.44 -3.71 -1.37
C LEU A 146 3.28 -3.28 -0.49
N PHE A 147 2.08 -3.32 -1.03
CA PHE A 147 0.84 -3.09 -0.29
C PHE A 147 -0.15 -4.21 -0.59
N ARG A 148 -0.85 -4.70 0.43
CA ARG A 148 -2.03 -5.56 0.28
C ARG A 148 -3.06 -5.26 1.36
N ALA A 149 -4.34 -5.22 0.96
CA ALA A 149 -5.49 -5.29 1.86
C ALA A 149 -6.17 -6.66 1.68
N TYR A 150 -6.54 -7.34 2.75
CA TYR A 150 -7.04 -8.73 2.69
C TYR A 150 -8.54 -8.83 2.48
N ASN A 151 -9.32 -8.01 3.18
CA ASN A 151 -10.76 -8.01 3.16
C ASN A 151 -11.25 -6.57 2.92
N GLY A 152 -11.69 -6.26 1.72
CA GLY A 152 -12.07 -4.91 1.30
C GLY A 152 -11.01 -4.14 0.48
N PRO A 153 -11.38 -2.96 -0.05
CA PRO A 153 -10.61 -2.28 -1.09
C PRO A 153 -9.21 -1.86 -0.62
N GLY A 154 -8.23 -1.90 -1.51
CA GLY A 154 -6.95 -1.21 -1.35
C GLY A 154 -7.05 0.29 -1.64
N PRO A 155 -5.92 1.00 -1.81
CA PRO A 155 -5.92 2.43 -2.09
C PRO A 155 -6.47 2.76 -3.47
N THR A 156 -7.04 3.95 -3.60
CA THR A 156 -7.21 4.65 -4.88
C THR A 156 -5.92 5.37 -5.26
N TRP A 157 -5.79 5.79 -6.50
CA TRP A 157 -4.58 6.46 -6.98
C TRP A 157 -4.88 7.46 -8.09
N VAL A 158 -3.87 8.22 -8.52
CA VAL A 158 -3.99 9.23 -9.58
C VAL A 158 -2.91 9.02 -10.63
N GLU A 159 -3.23 9.24 -11.91
CA GLU A 159 -2.21 9.15 -12.96
C GLU A 159 -1.24 10.34 -12.87
N PRO A 160 0.03 10.15 -13.25
CA PRO A 160 1.00 11.24 -13.33
C PRO A 160 0.51 12.40 -14.20
N ARG A 161 -0.17 12.11 -15.31
CA ARG A 161 -0.67 13.12 -16.25
C ARG A 161 -1.82 13.96 -15.68
N ASP A 162 -2.50 13.45 -14.66
CA ASP A 162 -3.64 14.11 -14.02
C ASP A 162 -3.14 15.05 -12.88
N VAL A 163 -1.85 15.00 -12.54
CA VAL A 163 -1.20 15.86 -11.55
C VAL A 163 -0.56 17.06 -12.25
N HIS A 164 -1.10 18.26 -12.07
CA HIS A 164 -0.55 19.46 -12.72
C HIS A 164 0.69 20.03 -12.02
N SER A 165 0.85 19.77 -10.72
CA SER A 165 1.97 20.30 -9.94
C SER A 165 2.26 19.50 -8.67
N MET A 166 3.50 19.02 -8.53
CA MET A 166 3.98 18.42 -7.28
C MET A 166 4.08 19.45 -6.15
N ARG A 167 4.39 20.71 -6.45
CA ARG A 167 4.32 21.80 -5.46
C ARG A 167 2.90 21.93 -4.91
N ALA A 168 1.88 21.97 -5.78
CA ALA A 168 0.49 22.06 -5.33
C ALA A 168 0.08 20.85 -4.48
N PHE A 169 0.61 19.65 -4.77
CA PHE A 169 0.40 18.46 -3.95
C PHE A 169 1.00 18.61 -2.55
N TYR A 170 2.22 19.14 -2.46
CA TYR A 170 2.86 19.41 -1.18
C TYR A 170 2.16 20.53 -0.38
N ASP A 171 1.70 21.59 -1.05
CA ASP A 171 0.90 22.64 -0.41
C ASP A 171 -0.42 22.06 0.14
N TRP A 172 -1.04 21.15 -0.61
CA TRP A 172 -2.22 20.40 -0.18
C TRP A 172 -1.93 19.53 1.05
N LEU A 173 -0.80 18.80 1.08
CA LEU A 173 -0.36 18.02 2.25
C LEU A 173 -0.16 18.89 3.50
N GLN A 174 0.45 20.07 3.34
CA GLN A 174 0.66 21.02 4.44
C GLN A 174 -0.66 21.58 4.96
N MET A 175 -1.60 21.92 4.07
CA MET A 175 -2.94 22.35 4.47
C MET A 175 -3.63 21.26 5.29
N ARG A 176 -3.50 20.02 4.86
CA ARG A 176 -4.06 18.87 5.55
C ARG A 176 -3.48 18.68 6.95
N ASP A 177 -2.15 18.73 7.11
CA ASP A 177 -1.47 18.70 8.42
C ASP A 177 -1.97 19.83 9.33
N ARG A 178 -2.11 21.03 8.77
CA ARG A 178 -2.64 22.19 9.49
C ARG A 178 -4.05 21.95 10.02
N ILE A 179 -4.96 21.44 9.18
CA ILE A 179 -6.34 21.10 9.60
C ILE A 179 -6.30 20.10 10.76
N VAL A 180 -5.46 19.06 10.66
CA VAL A 180 -5.37 18.02 11.71
C VAL A 180 -4.87 18.60 13.03
N ARG A 181 -3.93 19.55 13.00
CA ARG A 181 -3.31 20.13 14.19
C ARG A 181 -4.08 21.29 14.81
N GLU A 182 -4.75 22.11 14.00
CA GLU A 182 -5.38 23.36 14.46
C GLU A 182 -6.87 23.20 14.79
N PHE A 183 -7.55 22.19 14.24
CA PHE A 183 -8.97 21.95 14.54
C PHE A 183 -9.11 20.98 15.71
N GLU A 184 -9.39 21.51 16.89
CA GLU A 184 -9.63 20.73 18.12
C GLU A 184 -10.97 19.98 18.08
N ASP A 185 -12.00 20.56 17.46
CA ASP A 185 -13.31 19.91 17.27
C ASP A 185 -13.23 18.82 16.18
N PRO A 186 -13.46 17.53 16.52
CA PRO A 186 -13.41 16.44 15.55
C PRO A 186 -14.40 16.59 14.40
N ILE A 187 -15.57 17.19 14.62
CA ILE A 187 -16.60 17.34 13.58
C ILE A 187 -16.20 18.41 12.58
N ALA A 188 -15.77 19.58 13.06
CA ALA A 188 -15.25 20.64 12.21
C ALA A 188 -14.00 20.17 11.43
N ARG A 189 -13.10 19.44 12.08
CA ARG A 189 -11.91 18.85 11.45
C ARG A 189 -12.27 17.91 10.31
N ASP A 190 -13.18 16.97 10.55
CA ASP A 190 -13.61 16.01 9.53
C ASP A 190 -14.26 16.70 8.34
N ARG A 191 -15.12 17.71 8.58
CA ARG A 191 -15.72 18.52 7.52
C ARG A 191 -14.67 19.24 6.66
N ALA A 192 -13.67 19.86 7.29
CA ALA A 192 -12.60 20.54 6.58
C ALA A 192 -11.73 19.57 5.77
N LEU A 193 -11.46 18.38 6.30
CA LEU A 193 -10.76 17.32 5.55
C LEU A 193 -11.58 16.84 4.35
N VAL A 194 -12.89 16.62 4.51
CA VAL A 194 -13.80 16.25 3.40
C VAL A 194 -13.74 17.28 2.28
N GLU A 195 -13.86 18.56 2.61
CA GLU A 195 -13.81 19.63 1.61
C GLU A 195 -12.49 19.67 0.85
N LEU A 196 -11.38 19.45 1.55
CA LEU A 196 -10.03 19.42 0.98
C LEU A 196 -9.77 18.16 0.13
N ASP A 197 -10.26 17.00 0.58
CA ASP A 197 -10.05 15.69 -0.04
C ASP A 197 -10.94 15.49 -1.29
N ASP A 198 -12.15 16.05 -1.29
CA ASP A 198 -13.11 15.93 -2.41
C ASP A 198 -12.72 16.82 -3.60
N ARG A 199 -11.85 17.82 -3.39
CA ARG A 199 -11.37 18.77 -4.41
C ARG A 199 -9.88 19.05 -4.28
N PRO A 200 -9.02 18.03 -4.49
CA PRO A 200 -7.58 18.18 -4.34
C PRO A 200 -7.03 19.18 -5.36
N SER A 201 -6.46 20.27 -4.86
CA SER A 201 -5.96 21.40 -5.66
C SER A 201 -4.82 21.05 -6.62
N PHE A 202 -4.21 19.88 -6.49
CA PHE A 202 -3.09 19.41 -7.31
C PHE A 202 -3.49 18.57 -8.53
N LEU A 203 -4.78 18.23 -8.67
CA LEU A 203 -5.32 17.46 -9.79
C LEU A 203 -5.92 18.36 -10.86
N THR A 204 -5.72 17.99 -12.13
CA THR A 204 -6.23 18.72 -13.31
C THR A 204 -7.71 18.42 -13.58
N SER A 205 -8.11 17.16 -13.52
CA SER A 205 -9.47 16.71 -13.85
C SER A 205 -10.24 16.16 -12.65
N GLY A 206 -9.64 16.13 -11.46
CA GLY A 206 -10.21 15.45 -10.29
C GLY A 206 -10.36 13.93 -10.49
N ASP A 207 -9.82 13.36 -11.57
CA ASP A 207 -9.94 11.94 -11.90
C ASP A 207 -9.10 11.10 -10.94
N ILE A 208 -9.77 10.53 -9.96
CA ILE A 208 -9.22 9.55 -9.04
C ILE A 208 -9.55 8.17 -9.60
N ARG A 209 -8.54 7.32 -9.76
CA ARG A 209 -8.69 5.97 -10.28
C ARG A 209 -9.38 5.08 -9.24
N PRO A 210 -10.15 4.07 -9.68
CA PRO A 210 -10.82 3.15 -8.77
C PRO A 210 -9.85 2.50 -7.78
N ALA A 211 -10.39 2.14 -6.60
CA ALA A 211 -9.63 1.47 -5.57
C ALA A 211 -9.10 0.12 -6.09
N ILE A 212 -7.88 -0.22 -5.69
CA ILE A 212 -7.31 -1.54 -5.95
C ILE A 212 -8.24 -2.60 -5.32
N PRO A 213 -8.60 -3.67 -6.03
CA PRO A 213 -9.41 -4.74 -5.44
C PRO A 213 -8.72 -5.37 -4.22
N GLU A 214 -9.50 -5.97 -3.34
CA GLU A 214 -8.96 -6.73 -2.21
C GLU A 214 -8.04 -7.86 -2.70
N ARG A 215 -7.04 -8.19 -1.88
CA ARG A 215 -6.03 -9.24 -2.09
C ARG A 215 -5.10 -9.05 -3.30
N VAL A 216 -5.34 -8.06 -4.15
CA VAL A 216 -4.35 -7.63 -5.14
C VAL A 216 -3.16 -7.04 -4.42
N THR A 217 -1.96 -7.53 -4.75
CA THR A 217 -0.72 -6.89 -4.29
C THR A 217 -0.39 -5.74 -5.22
N ALA A 218 -0.26 -4.55 -4.65
CA ALA A 218 0.35 -3.43 -5.33
C ALA A 218 1.86 -3.43 -5.02
N VAL A 219 2.69 -3.57 -6.05
CA VAL A 219 4.11 -3.27 -6.00
C VAL A 219 4.28 -1.86 -6.49
N PHE A 220 4.68 -0.91 -5.65
CA PHE A 220 4.57 0.51 -5.99
C PHE A 220 5.85 1.29 -5.71
N ARG A 221 6.06 2.34 -6.49
CA ARG A 221 7.24 3.18 -6.43
C ARG A 221 7.15 4.16 -5.28
N GLN A 222 8.17 4.11 -4.42
CA GLN A 222 8.38 4.98 -3.29
C GLN A 222 9.41 6.05 -3.63
N LEU A 223 9.27 7.22 -3.03
CA LEU A 223 10.17 8.35 -3.26
C LEU A 223 11.39 8.26 -2.34
N ASP A 224 12.59 8.52 -2.86
CA ASP A 224 13.75 8.80 -1.98
C ASP A 224 13.42 9.97 -1.05
N VAL A 225 13.50 9.76 0.26
CA VAL A 225 13.11 10.75 1.27
C VAL A 225 13.81 12.10 1.12
N ARG A 226 15.03 12.15 0.54
CA ARG A 226 15.75 13.41 0.28
C ARG A 226 15.05 14.30 -0.74
N ARG A 227 14.17 13.72 -1.55
CA ARG A 227 13.39 14.41 -2.58
C ARG A 227 11.97 14.75 -2.10
N HIS A 228 11.59 14.23 -0.94
CA HIS A 228 10.34 14.61 -0.32
C HIS A 228 10.36 16.12 -0.05
N TRP A 229 9.28 16.82 -0.39
CA TRP A 229 9.18 18.29 -0.37
C TRP A 229 10.01 19.06 -1.41
N SER A 230 10.70 18.37 -2.32
CA SER A 230 11.38 19.01 -3.46
C SER A 230 10.56 18.89 -4.74
N ASP A 231 10.86 19.72 -5.74
CA ASP A 231 10.26 19.56 -7.07
C ASP A 231 10.77 18.29 -7.76
N HIS A 232 9.84 17.52 -8.35
CA HIS A 232 10.12 16.28 -9.06
C HIS A 232 8.97 15.94 -10.01
N GLY A 233 9.21 15.01 -10.94
CA GLY A 233 8.16 14.53 -11.83
C GLY A 233 7.08 13.76 -11.06
N PRO A 234 5.79 13.87 -11.43
CA PRO A 234 4.72 13.08 -10.82
C PRO A 234 4.91 11.56 -10.98
N SER A 235 5.56 11.11 -12.06
CA SER A 235 5.83 9.68 -12.33
C SER A 235 6.92 9.07 -11.44
N GLU A 236 7.57 9.88 -10.59
CA GLU A 236 8.69 9.42 -9.77
C GLU A 236 8.26 8.75 -8.45
N ALA A 237 7.00 8.93 -8.05
CA ALA A 237 6.43 8.30 -6.86
C ALA A 237 4.95 8.00 -7.08
N TRP A 238 4.44 6.93 -6.49
CA TRP A 238 3.02 6.60 -6.58
C TRP A 238 2.18 7.44 -5.62
N ILE A 239 1.38 8.35 -6.16
CA ILE A 239 0.43 9.16 -5.37
C ILE A 239 -0.85 8.37 -5.21
N HIS A 240 -1.16 8.03 -3.97
CA HIS A 240 -2.28 7.16 -3.65
C HIS A 240 -2.98 7.59 -2.36
N CYS A 241 -4.20 7.12 -2.18
CA CYS A 241 -5.04 7.43 -1.03
C CYS A 241 -5.70 6.16 -0.52
N SER A 242 -5.55 5.88 0.78
CA SER A 242 -6.33 4.81 1.40
C SER A 242 -7.83 5.13 1.32
N PRO A 243 -8.72 4.13 1.23
CA PRO A 243 -10.16 4.39 1.29
C PRO A 243 -10.52 5.15 2.56
N MET A 244 -11.52 6.02 2.43
CA MET A 244 -11.91 6.95 3.49
C MET A 244 -13.12 6.46 4.30
N ALA A 245 -13.77 5.39 3.83
CA ALA A 245 -14.91 4.74 4.46
C ALA A 245 -14.90 3.24 4.14
N GLY A 246 -15.58 2.44 4.96
CA GLY A 246 -15.74 1.00 4.77
C GLY A 246 -15.59 0.22 6.08
N SER A 247 -15.70 -1.10 5.97
CA SER A 247 -15.49 -2.04 7.08
C SER A 247 -14.02 -2.14 7.48
N PRO A 248 -13.70 -2.57 8.71
CA PRO A 248 -12.34 -2.91 9.13
C PRO A 248 -11.65 -3.88 8.17
N ARG A 249 -10.36 -3.66 7.95
CA ARG A 249 -9.55 -4.48 7.05
C ARG A 249 -8.20 -4.80 7.64
N LEU A 250 -7.70 -6.00 7.36
CA LEU A 250 -6.28 -6.31 7.53
C LEU A 250 -5.49 -5.72 6.36
N VAL A 251 -4.49 -4.91 6.68
CA VAL A 251 -3.62 -4.21 5.74
C VAL A 251 -2.17 -4.47 6.11
N ILE A 252 -1.33 -4.71 5.10
CA ILE A 252 0.12 -4.75 5.23
C ILE A 252 0.77 -3.85 4.17
N ASN A 253 1.78 -3.07 4.59
CA ASN A 253 2.68 -2.31 3.75
C ASN A 253 4.12 -2.70 4.11
N VAL A 254 4.93 -3.03 3.11
CA VAL A 254 6.31 -3.49 3.24
C VAL A 254 7.21 -2.59 2.39
N SER A 255 8.35 -2.19 2.93
CA SER A 255 9.36 -1.39 2.23
C SER A 255 10.77 -1.87 2.62
N SER A 256 11.80 -1.49 1.87
CA SER A 256 13.19 -1.70 2.31
C SER A 256 13.51 -0.80 3.51
N ALA A 257 14.03 -1.39 4.60
CA ALA A 257 14.48 -0.62 5.77
C ALA A 257 15.89 -0.04 5.58
N VAL A 258 16.78 -0.82 4.97
CA VAL A 258 18.21 -0.51 4.82
C VAL A 258 18.67 -0.74 3.38
N PRO A 259 19.77 -0.10 2.95
CA PRO A 259 20.37 -0.41 1.66
C PRO A 259 20.78 -1.88 1.59
N PRO A 260 20.70 -2.53 0.41
CA PRO A 260 21.23 -3.87 0.26
C PRO A 260 22.70 -3.88 0.65
N ARG A 261 23.12 -4.88 1.44
CA ARG A 261 24.53 -5.03 1.81
C ARG A 261 25.32 -5.16 0.51
N ALA A 262 26.32 -4.30 0.31
CA ALA A 262 27.26 -4.50 -0.78
C ALA A 262 27.82 -5.91 -0.65
N HIS A 263 27.50 -6.80 -1.60
CA HIS A 263 28.17 -8.09 -1.65
C HIS A 263 29.65 -7.79 -1.83
N THR A 264 30.43 -7.96 -0.76
CA THR A 264 31.88 -7.98 -0.85
C THR A 264 32.21 -9.21 -1.69
N ILE A 265 32.32 -9.01 -3.01
CA ILE A 265 32.88 -10.01 -3.91
C ILE A 265 34.31 -10.23 -3.38
N ARG A 266 34.52 -11.37 -2.73
CA ARG A 266 35.86 -11.87 -2.40
C ARG A 266 36.37 -12.73 -3.54
#